data_AF-A0A964NDH3-F1
#
_entry.id   AF-A0A964NDH3-F1
#
_cell.length_a   1.000
_cell.length_b   1.000
_cell.length_c   1.000
_cell.angle_alpha   90.00
_cell.angle_beta   90.00
_cell.angle_gamma   90.00
#
_symmetry.space_group_name_H-M   'P 1'
#
loop_
_entity.id
_entity.type
_entity.pdbx_description
1 polymer ?
#
loop_
_entity_poly.entity_id
_entity_poly.type
_entity_poly.pdbx_seq_one_letter_code
_entity_poly.pdbx_strand_id
1 'polypeptide(L)' 'MTVSAHRSVDPPEGYHAHRRERLPFRVTRTFKVPARIDPERVSVTLRDGVLTLRLEKSEEAKPRVVPITTD' A
#
# COMPACT_ATOMS: atom_id res chain seq x y z
N MET A 1 0.54 -8.14 3.25
CA MET A 1 0.38 -6.71 3.60
C MET A 1 -1.04 -6.28 3.29
N THR A 2 -1.70 -5.54 4.17
CA THR A 2 -3.08 -5.08 3.99
C THR A 2 -3.13 -3.56 3.96
N VAL A 3 -3.90 -3.00 3.04
CA VAL A 3 -4.14 -1.55 2.90
C VAL A 3 -5.65 -1.31 2.96
N SER A 4 -6.05 -0.34 3.77
CA SER A 4 -7.45 0.09 3.90
C SER A 4 -7.58 1.58 3.62
N ALA A 5 -8.66 1.99 2.98
CA ALA A 5 -8.97 3.39 2.71
C ALA A 5 -10.47 3.67 2.87
N HIS A 6 -10.78 4.89 3.27
CA HIS A 6 -12.14 5.39 3.41
C HIS A 6 -12.25 6.80 2.83
N ARG A 7 -13.36 7.08 2.16
CA ARG A 7 -13.73 8.42 1.68
C ARG A 7 -15.20 8.67 2.00
N SER A 8 -15.48 9.73 2.76
CA SER A 8 -16.81 10.32 2.94
C SER A 8 -17.05 11.45 1.92
N VAL A 9 -18.32 11.78 1.67
CA VAL A 9 -18.71 12.87 0.76
C VAL A 9 -19.97 13.55 1.31
N ASP A 10 -19.76 14.65 2.02
CA ASP A 10 -20.81 15.47 2.57
C ASP A 10 -20.88 16.80 1.78
N PRO A 11 -22.06 17.19 1.26
CA PRO A 11 -22.20 18.50 0.65
C PRO A 11 -22.05 19.60 1.71
N PRO A 12 -21.54 20.79 1.35
CA PRO A 12 -21.51 21.92 2.27
C PRO A 12 -22.91 22.29 2.78
N GLU A 13 -22.97 22.93 3.94
CA GLU A 13 -24.23 23.36 4.54
C GLU A 13 -25.02 24.28 3.60
N GLY A 14 -26.32 24.02 3.46
CA GLY A 14 -27.22 24.76 2.56
C GLY A 14 -27.16 24.31 1.09
N TYR A 15 -26.33 23.33 0.74
CA TYR A 15 -26.20 22.82 -0.64
C TYR A 15 -26.74 21.40 -0.78
N HIS A 16 -27.34 21.10 -1.94
CA HIS A 16 -27.78 19.76 -2.31
C HIS A 16 -27.02 19.26 -3.55
N ALA A 17 -26.56 18.01 -3.53
CA ALA A 17 -25.90 17.41 -4.68
C ALA A 17 -26.93 16.93 -5.70
N HIS A 18 -27.09 17.63 -6.83
CA HIS A 18 -27.98 17.20 -7.92
C HIS A 18 -27.49 15.92 -8.61
N ARG A 19 -26.17 15.71 -8.69
CA ARG A 19 -25.57 14.52 -9.28
C ARG A 19 -24.28 14.15 -8.57
N ARG A 20 -24.05 12.85 -8.41
CA ARG A 20 -22.86 12.29 -7.76
C ARG A 20 -22.36 11.08 -8.53
N GLU A 21 -21.25 11.24 -9.23
CA GLU A 21 -20.62 10.14 -9.96
C GLU A 21 -19.65 9.34 -9.09
N ARG A 22 -18.93 10.03 -8.19
CA ARG A 22 -17.97 9.40 -7.27
C ARG A 22 -18.57 9.20 -5.89
N LEU A 23 -19.05 7.99 -5.65
CA LEU A 23 -19.63 7.59 -4.38
C LEU A 23 -18.59 7.61 -3.24
N PRO A 24 -19.03 7.76 -1.98
CA PRO A 24 -18.20 7.42 -0.84
C PRO A 24 -17.79 5.94 -0.93
N PHE A 25 -16.63 5.61 -0.37
CA PHE A 25 -16.17 4.23 -0.40
C PHE A 25 -15.44 3.85 0.88
N ARG A 26 -15.43 2.54 1.13
CA ARG A 26 -14.51 1.87 2.03
C ARG A 26 -13.95 0.68 1.28
N VAL A 27 -12.62 0.58 1.23
CA VAL A 27 -11.93 -0.46 0.48
C VAL A 27 -10.82 -1.02 1.33
N THR A 28 -10.65 -2.34 1.23
CA THR A 28 -9.49 -3.05 1.77
C THR A 28 -8.90 -3.92 0.67
N ARG A 29 -7.58 -3.88 0.53
CA ARG A 29 -6.82 -4.73 -0.40
C ARG A 29 -5.68 -5.39 0.34
N THR A 30 -5.49 -6.68 0.07
CA THR A 30 -4.41 -7.47 0.64
C THR A 30 -3.48 -7.90 -0.48
N PHE A 31 -2.19 -7.64 -0.30
CA PHE A 31 -1.13 -7.96 -1.24
C PHE A 31 -0.21 -9.03 -0.65
N LYS A 32 0.08 -10.05 -1.46
CA LYS A 32 1.19 -10.97 -1.22
C LYS A 32 2.46 -10.28 -1.72
N VAL A 33 3.44 -10.13 -0.84
CA VAL A 33 4.74 -9.54 -1.18
C VAL A 33 5.72 -10.69 -1.39
N PRO A 34 6.50 -10.72 -2.50
CA PRO A 34 7.26 -11.91 -2.92
C PRO A 34 8.52 -12.17 -2.09
N ALA A 35 8.91 -11.28 -1.18
CA ALA A 35 10.09 -11.41 -0.34
C ALA A 35 9.76 -11.10 1.12
N ARG A 36 10.58 -11.60 2.04
CA ARG A 36 10.53 -11.21 3.44
C ARG A 36 10.91 -9.72 3.54
N ILE A 37 10.07 -8.95 4.22
CA ILE A 37 10.19 -7.50 4.38
C ILE A 37 10.66 -7.20 5.80
N ASP A 38 11.50 -6.18 5.95
CA ASP A 38 11.81 -5.61 7.26
C ASP A 38 10.67 -4.69 7.69
N PRO A 39 9.88 -5.05 8.73
CA PRO A 39 8.74 -4.26 9.16
C PRO A 39 9.14 -2.91 9.79
N GLU A 40 10.38 -2.78 10.26
CA GLU A 40 10.89 -1.55 10.88
C GLU A 40 11.31 -0.51 9.81
N ARG A 41 11.50 -0.95 8.57
CA ARG A 41 11.94 -0.11 7.43
C ARG A 41 10.88 0.07 6.36
N VAL A 42 9.68 0.40 6.80
CA VAL A 42 8.55 0.75 5.93
C VAL A 42 8.41 2.26 5.87
N SER A 43 8.37 2.82 4.65
CA SER A 43 8.03 4.23 4.44
C SER A 43 6.79 4.37 3.58
N VAL A 44 5.97 5.37 3.90
CA VAL A 44 4.66 5.60 3.29
C VAL A 44 4.54 7.08 2.91
N THR A 45 4.07 7.34 1.70
CA THR A 45 3.75 8.70 1.24
C THR A 45 2.38 8.73 0.59
N LEU A 46 1.62 9.78 0.84
CA LEU A 46 0.36 10.06 0.16
C LEU A 46 0.46 11.43 -0.48
N ARG A 47 0.52 11.46 -1.81
CA ARG A 47 0.66 12.71 -2.56
C ARG A 47 -0.30 12.67 -3.75
N ASP A 48 -1.03 13.76 -3.94
CA ASP A 48 -1.96 13.95 -5.06
C ASP A 48 -2.96 12.78 -5.23
N GLY A 49 -3.41 12.20 -4.11
CA GLY A 49 -4.34 11.07 -4.08
C GLY A 49 -3.72 9.69 -4.32
N VAL A 50 -2.39 9.58 -4.43
CA VAL A 50 -1.68 8.32 -4.65
C VAL A 50 -0.92 7.90 -3.38
N LEU A 51 -1.30 6.75 -2.82
CA LEU A 51 -0.60 6.12 -1.69
C LEU A 51 0.56 5.26 -2.23
N THR A 52 1.80 5.66 -1.92
CA THR A 52 3.01 4.92 -2.26
C THR A 52 3.63 4.32 -1.00
N LEU A 53 3.80 3.01 -0.99
CA LEU A 53 4.48 2.27 0.09
C LEU A 53 5.82 1.76 -0.43
N ARG A 54 6.89 2.03 0.31
CA ARG A 54 8.23 1.47 0.05
C ARG A 54 8.56 0.50 1.17
N LEU A 55 8.80 -0.75 0.77
CA LEU A 55 9.07 -1.88 1.65
C LEU A 55 10.51 -2.35 1.40
N GLU A 56 11.38 -2.25 2.40
CA GLU A 56 12.73 -2.80 2.28
C GLU A 56 12.73 -4.32 2.48
N LYS A 57 13.50 -5.03 1.65
CA LYS A 57 13.72 -6.46 1.85
C LYS A 57 14.48 -6.67 3.15
N SER A 58 14.15 -7.73 3.89
CA SER A 58 14.96 -8.13 5.05
C SER A 58 16.37 -8.52 4.60
N GLU A 59 17.35 -8.35 5.49
CA GLU A 59 18.74 -8.73 5.23
C GLU A 59 18.89 -10.20 4.81
N GLU A 60 18.12 -11.09 5.45
CA GLU A 60 18.07 -12.53 5.11
C GLU A 60 17.52 -12.83 3.71
N ALA A 61 16.72 -11.93 3.14
CA ALA A 61 16.13 -12.08 1.80
C ALA A 61 17.08 -11.58 0.70
N LYS A 62 18.28 -11.09 1.04
CA LYS A 62 19.32 -10.79 0.06
C LYS A 62 19.80 -12.09 -0.60
N PRO A 63 20.11 -12.08 -1.91
CA PRO A 63 20.59 -13.27 -2.61
C PRO A 63 21.82 -13.85 -1.91
N ARG A 64 21.76 -15.13 -1.54
CA ARG A 64 22.94 -15.87 -1.06
C ARG A 64 23.67 -16.46 -2.26
N VAL A 65 24.97 -16.22 -2.36
CA VAL A 65 25.82 -16.92 -3.33
C VAL A 65 26.01 -18.33 -2.79
N VAL A 66 25.55 -19.34 -3.54
CA VAL A 66 25.79 -20.75 -3.22
C VAL A 66 27.01 -21.19 -4.03
N PRO A 67 28.17 -21.46 -3.40
CA PRO A 67 29.33 -21.95 -4.12
C PRO A 67 29.07 -23.38 -4.63
N ILE A 68 29.43 -23.64 -5.88
CA ILE A 68 29.41 -24.99 -6.46
C ILE A 68 30.81 -25.58 -6.29
N THR A 69 30.92 -26.67 -5.54
CA THR A 69 32.14 -27.50 -5.45
C THR A 69 32.01 -28.71 -6.37
N THR A 70 33.09 -29.02 -7.08
CA THR A 70 33.24 -30.23 -7.92
C THR A 70 34.39 -31.07 -7.36
N ASP A 71 34.24 -32.40 -7.39
CA ASP A 71 35.24 -33.38 -6.96
C ASP A 71 36.36 -33.58 -8.00
#